data_AF-A0A9Q1ILT6-F1
#
_entry.id   AF-A0A9Q1ILT6-F1
#
_cell.length_a   1.000
_cell.length_b   1.000
_cell.length_c   1.000
_cell.angle_alpha   90.00
_cell.angle_beta   90.00
_cell.angle_gamma   90.00
#
_symmetry.space_group_name_H-M   'P 1'
#
loop_
_entity.id
_entity.type
_entity.pdbx_description
1 polymer ?
#
loop_
_entity_poly.entity_id
_entity_poly.type
_entity_poly.pdbx_seq_one_letter_code
_entity_poly.pdbx_strand_id
1 'polypeptide(L)'
;MPQPQPYDFLSLVQGIMDLQELLAKMTIKLNYAESRLSQLESCHCEKTCKANGAEYRNNEMWVEPENCRNCACKNGVVECRRIFCPPTNCSADSLPVSVEGKCCRKCRLKCIYKGKIFSERQRISMESCRECKNGMMVKVTENCPALNCTVNEQILPENRCCNVCKGHDFCAEGIYCGENSICKNLNTKAVCECKSGYASIHGDSTYCEAFRLQRQPNAGLAVAARYNVDQ
;
A
#
# COMPACT_ATOMS: atom_id res chain seq x y z
N MET A 1 62.95 -11.85 -64.20
CA MET A 1 61.98 -11.40 -63.17
C MET A 1 60.79 -10.80 -63.89
N PRO A 2 59.55 -11.29 -63.67
CA PRO A 2 58.38 -10.66 -64.24
C PRO A 2 58.18 -9.29 -63.59
N GLN A 3 58.08 -8.24 -64.41
CA GLN A 3 57.70 -6.89 -63.96
C GLN A 3 56.19 -6.92 -63.62
N PRO A 4 55.75 -6.34 -62.49
CA PRO A 4 54.33 -6.31 -62.15
C PRO A 4 53.54 -5.54 -63.23
N GLN A 5 52.39 -6.07 -63.63
CA GLN A 5 51.55 -5.49 -64.67
C GLN A 5 50.90 -4.21 -64.15
N PRO A 6 50.78 -3.13 -64.96
CA PRO A 6 50.22 -1.84 -64.53
C PRO A 6 48.77 -1.94 -64.02
N TYR A 7 48.05 -3.00 -64.40
CA TYR A 7 46.71 -3.31 -63.91
C TYR A 7 46.67 -3.65 -62.41
N ASP A 8 47.69 -4.32 -61.87
CA ASP A 8 47.73 -4.72 -60.45
C ASP A 8 47.86 -3.50 -59.51
N PHE A 9 48.60 -2.49 -59.94
CA PHE A 9 48.76 -1.24 -59.18
C PHE A 9 47.48 -0.42 -59.15
N LEU A 10 46.75 -0.34 -60.27
CA LEU A 10 45.48 0.40 -60.35
C LEU A 10 44.39 -0.25 -59.47
N SER A 11 44.31 -1.58 -59.44
CA SER A 11 43.40 -2.30 -58.56
C SER A 11 43.74 -2.12 -57.07
N LEU A 12 45.02 -2.07 -56.72
CA LEU A 12 45.45 -1.77 -55.36
C LEU A 12 45.07 -0.34 -54.94
N VAL A 13 45.29 0.64 -55.82
CA VAL A 13 44.92 2.04 -55.59
C VAL A 13 43.40 2.16 -55.41
N GLN A 14 42.59 1.51 -56.25
CA GLN A 14 41.13 1.48 -56.09
C GLN A 14 40.72 0.86 -54.75
N GLY A 15 41.31 -0.26 -54.35
CA GLY A 15 41.03 -0.89 -53.06
C GLY A 15 41.37 0.01 -51.86
N ILE A 16 42.46 0.79 -51.94
CA ILE A 16 42.81 1.77 -50.90
C ILE A 16 41.75 2.88 -50.83
N MET A 17 41.28 3.39 -51.97
CA MET A 17 40.22 4.40 -52.02
C MET A 17 38.90 3.87 -51.44
N ASP A 18 38.52 2.64 -51.77
CA ASP A 18 37.31 1.99 -51.24
C ASP A 18 37.41 1.79 -49.72
N LEU A 19 38.58 1.38 -49.21
CA LEU A 19 38.81 1.30 -47.76
C LEU A 19 38.74 2.66 -47.08
N GLN A 20 39.30 3.71 -47.68
CA GLN A 20 39.22 5.07 -47.14
C GLN A 20 37.77 5.57 -47.09
N GLU A 21 36.97 5.28 -48.10
CA GLU A 21 35.55 5.61 -48.12
C GLU A 21 34.78 4.85 -47.03
N LEU A 22 35.07 3.56 -46.85
CA LEU A 22 34.43 2.74 -45.83
C LEU A 22 34.80 3.21 -44.42
N LEU A 23 36.07 3.55 -44.19
CA LEU A 23 36.53 4.13 -42.93
C LEU A 23 35.83 5.47 -42.65
N ALA A 24 35.73 6.36 -43.64
CA ALA A 24 35.03 7.64 -43.47
C ALA A 24 33.54 7.42 -43.10
N LYS A 25 32.85 6.49 -43.77
CA LYS A 25 31.47 6.12 -43.45
C LYS A 25 31.33 5.54 -42.04
N MET A 26 32.29 4.70 -41.62
CA MET A 26 32.30 4.13 -40.26
C MET A 26 32.55 5.20 -39.20
N THR A 27 33.49 6.11 -39.42
CA THR A 27 33.75 7.23 -38.50
C THR A 27 32.52 8.13 -38.33
N ILE A 28 31.80 8.43 -39.42
CA ILE A 28 30.56 9.19 -39.35
C ILE A 28 29.50 8.46 -38.50
N LYS A 29 29.32 7.15 -38.73
CA LYS A 29 28.37 6.33 -37.95
C LYS A 29 28.76 6.24 -36.48
N LEU A 30 30.05 6.14 -36.18
CA LEU A 30 30.57 6.10 -34.82
C LEU A 30 30.31 7.43 -34.11
N ASN A 31 30.68 8.56 -34.73
CA ASN A 31 30.42 9.90 -34.18
C ASN A 31 28.92 10.14 -33.96
N TYR A 32 28.06 9.65 -34.86
CA TYR A 32 26.61 9.71 -34.69
C TYR A 32 26.13 8.86 -33.51
N ALA A 33 26.65 7.63 -33.36
CA ALA A 33 26.31 6.76 -32.24
C ALA A 33 26.78 7.35 -30.89
N GLU A 34 27.99 7.90 -30.84
CA GLU A 34 28.53 8.62 -29.67
C GLU A 34 27.68 9.84 -29.31
N SER A 35 27.29 10.65 -30.30
CA SER A 35 26.39 11.80 -30.07
C SER A 35 25.03 11.36 -29.51
N ARG A 36 24.46 10.26 -30.02
CA ARG A 36 23.21 9.69 -29.52
C ARG A 36 23.34 9.15 -28.11
N LEU A 37 24.45 8.50 -27.78
CA LEU A 37 24.73 8.01 -26.43
C LEU A 37 24.89 9.17 -25.43
N SER A 38 25.65 10.21 -25.80
CA SER A 38 25.81 11.42 -24.98
C SER A 38 24.48 12.13 -24.72
N GLN A 39 23.57 12.18 -25.72
CA GLN A 39 22.21 12.70 -25.53
C GLN A 39 21.42 11.86 -24.51
N LEU A 40 21.53 10.53 -24.55
CA LEU A 40 20.83 9.65 -23.63
C LEU A 40 21.39 9.75 -22.19
N GLU A 41 22.69 9.95 -22.05
CA GLU A 41 23.35 10.22 -20.75
C GLU A 41 22.92 11.57 -20.16
N SER A 42 22.61 12.56 -21.01
CA SER A 42 22.09 13.86 -20.57
C SER A 42 20.61 13.83 -20.14
N CYS A 43 19.87 12.77 -20.50
CA CYS A 43 18.50 12.60 -20.04
C CYS A 43 18.49 12.20 -18.56
N HIS A 44 18.03 13.09 -17.69
CA HIS A 44 17.71 12.74 -16.31
C HIS A 44 16.41 11.94 -16.28
N CYS A 45 16.50 10.61 -16.35
CA CYS A 45 15.36 9.74 -16.06
C CYS A 45 15.05 9.84 -14.56
N GLU A 46 14.17 10.76 -14.19
CA GLU A 46 13.66 10.82 -12.81
C GLU A 46 12.96 9.50 -12.53
N LYS A 47 13.58 8.68 -11.67
CA LYS A 47 13.02 7.38 -11.33
C LYS A 47 11.86 7.58 -10.38
N THR A 48 10.65 7.38 -10.85
CA THR A 48 9.44 7.45 -10.03
C THR A 48 8.99 6.06 -9.61
N CYS A 49 8.23 6.00 -8.53
CA CYS A 49 7.57 4.81 -8.05
C CYS A 49 6.06 5.00 -8.12
N LYS A 50 5.31 3.97 -8.49
CA LYS A 50 3.85 3.98 -8.44
C LYS A 50 3.38 3.10 -7.27
N ALA A 51 2.62 3.66 -6.35
CA ALA A 51 2.05 2.95 -5.21
C ALA A 51 0.67 3.50 -4.87
N ASN A 52 -0.31 2.61 -4.62
CA ASN A 52 -1.68 2.97 -4.24
C ASN A 52 -2.35 4.00 -5.18
N GLY A 53 -2.06 3.93 -6.48
CA GLY A 53 -2.59 4.87 -7.48
C GLY A 53 -1.92 6.26 -7.48
N ALA A 54 -0.93 6.49 -6.61
CA ALA A 54 -0.12 7.70 -6.58
C ALA A 54 1.28 7.46 -7.17
N GLU A 55 1.88 8.52 -7.68
CA GLU A 55 3.25 8.52 -8.20
C GLU A 55 4.15 9.31 -7.26
N TYR A 56 5.28 8.70 -6.88
CA TYR A 56 6.24 9.21 -5.92
C TYR A 56 7.59 9.41 -6.58
N ARG A 57 8.25 10.53 -6.29
CA ARG A 57 9.58 10.84 -6.81
C ARG A 57 10.67 10.03 -6.09
N ASN A 58 11.84 9.96 -6.70
CA ASN A 58 12.98 9.32 -6.05
C ASN A 58 13.29 9.98 -4.70
N ASN A 59 13.54 9.15 -3.69
CA ASN A 59 13.73 9.50 -2.27
C ASN A 59 12.50 10.06 -1.55
N GLU A 60 11.34 10.13 -2.19
CA GLU A 60 10.10 10.49 -1.53
C GLU A 60 9.69 9.41 -0.53
N MET A 61 9.20 9.84 0.64
CA MET A 61 8.74 8.96 1.71
C MET A 61 7.28 9.23 2.02
N TRP A 62 6.52 8.16 2.23
CA TRP A 62 5.12 8.23 2.64
C TRP A 62 4.81 7.18 3.70
N VAL A 63 3.73 7.43 4.43
CA VAL A 63 3.16 6.51 5.40
C VAL A 63 1.94 5.89 4.76
N GLU A 64 1.78 4.58 4.90
CA GLU A 64 0.55 3.87 4.60
C GLU A 64 -0.09 3.44 5.91
N PRO A 65 -1.04 4.23 6.46
CA PRO A 65 -1.67 3.94 7.75
C PRO A 65 -2.41 2.60 7.76
N GLU A 66 -3.08 2.27 6.65
CA GLU A 66 -3.87 1.06 6.46
C GLU A 66 -3.03 -0.22 6.57
N ASN A 67 -1.79 -0.18 6.06
CA ASN A 67 -0.84 -1.30 6.09
C ASN A 67 0.25 -1.12 7.16
N CYS A 68 0.12 -0.11 8.01
CA CYS A 68 1.07 0.24 9.07
C CYS A 68 2.54 0.22 8.62
N ARG A 69 2.86 0.88 7.51
CA ARG A 69 4.22 0.87 6.93
C ARG A 69 4.68 2.25 6.50
N ASN A 70 5.97 2.48 6.63
CA ASN A 70 6.68 3.63 6.06
C ASN A 70 7.33 3.15 4.77
N CYS A 71 7.01 3.78 3.65
CA CYS A 71 7.54 3.46 2.35
C CYS A 71 8.42 4.59 1.84
N ALA A 72 9.42 4.24 1.05
CA ALA A 72 10.29 5.17 0.37
C ALA A 72 10.47 4.73 -1.08
N CYS A 73 10.41 5.68 -2.01
CA CYS A 73 10.80 5.41 -3.38
C CYS A 73 12.32 5.51 -3.47
N LYS A 74 13.00 4.43 -3.84
CA LYS A 74 14.45 4.44 -4.05
C LYS A 74 14.76 3.89 -5.42
N ASN A 75 15.28 4.76 -6.27
CA ASN A 75 15.68 4.46 -7.63
C ASN A 75 14.60 3.73 -8.43
N GLY A 76 13.34 4.16 -8.30
CA GLY A 76 12.18 3.58 -9.00
C GLY A 76 11.62 2.32 -8.34
N VAL A 77 12.14 1.92 -7.18
CA VAL A 77 11.64 0.78 -6.40
C VAL A 77 11.02 1.26 -5.10
N VAL A 78 9.82 0.76 -4.78
CA VAL A 78 9.16 1.03 -3.49
C VAL A 78 9.77 0.14 -2.41
N GLU A 79 10.41 0.74 -1.41
CA GLU A 79 10.91 0.07 -0.21
C GLU A 79 10.03 0.40 0.99
N CYS A 80 9.26 -0.57 1.49
CA CYS A 80 8.43 -0.40 2.68
C CYS A 80 9.02 -1.10 3.91
N ARG A 81 8.90 -0.44 5.07
CA ARG A 81 9.26 -0.95 6.39
C ARG A 81 8.06 -0.83 7.32
N ARG A 82 7.84 -1.86 8.14
CA ARG A 82 6.75 -1.85 9.12
C ARG A 82 6.99 -0.80 10.21
N ILE A 83 5.90 -0.20 10.65
CA ILE A 83 5.87 0.62 11.85
C ILE A 83 5.52 -0.31 13.01
N PHE A 84 6.41 -0.39 14.00
CA PHE A 84 6.13 -1.11 15.24
C PHE A 84 5.49 -0.15 16.23
N CYS A 85 4.22 -0.39 16.58
CA CYS A 85 3.53 0.43 17.55
C CYS A 85 3.98 0.07 18.98
N PRO A 86 4.27 1.07 19.82
CA PRO A 86 4.56 0.80 21.22
C PRO A 86 3.33 0.18 21.91
N PRO A 87 3.54 -0.72 22.91
CA PRO A 87 2.46 -1.23 23.74
C PRO A 87 1.64 -0.07 24.31
N THR A 88 0.32 -0.10 24.07
CA THR A 88 -0.56 0.99 24.49
C THR A 88 -1.15 0.67 25.86
N ASN A 89 -0.51 1.18 26.92
CA ASN A 89 -1.02 1.08 28.29
C ASN A 89 -1.92 2.28 28.61
N CYS A 90 -3.23 2.09 28.48
CA CYS A 90 -4.21 3.11 28.81
C CYS A 90 -4.54 3.13 30.31
N SER A 91 -4.90 4.29 30.83
CA SER A 91 -5.41 4.43 32.20
C SER A 91 -6.74 3.70 32.36
N ALA A 92 -7.18 3.49 33.61
CA ALA A 92 -8.46 2.83 33.88
C ALA A 92 -9.65 3.49 33.16
N ASP A 93 -9.59 4.80 32.90
CA ASP A 93 -10.67 5.57 32.25
C ASP A 93 -10.52 5.73 30.74
N SER A 94 -9.54 5.05 30.12
CA SER A 94 -9.30 5.14 28.69
C SER A 94 -9.17 3.77 28.02
N LEU A 95 -9.47 3.74 26.72
CA LEU A 95 -9.34 2.57 25.87
C LEU A 95 -8.45 2.89 24.65
N PRO A 96 -7.70 1.90 24.14
CA PRO A 96 -6.93 2.06 22.91
C PRO A 96 -7.87 2.08 21.71
N VAL A 97 -7.89 3.18 20.96
CA VAL A 97 -8.76 3.38 19.80
C VAL A 97 -7.92 3.65 18.54
N SER A 98 -8.32 3.05 17.42
CA SER A 98 -7.73 3.36 16.10
C SER A 98 -8.10 4.77 15.67
N VAL A 99 -7.13 5.53 15.21
CA VAL A 99 -7.34 6.92 14.78
C VAL A 99 -7.13 6.99 13.28
N GLU A 100 -8.12 7.51 12.58
CA GLU A 100 -8.08 7.73 11.13
C GLU A 100 -6.79 8.41 10.69
N GLY A 101 -6.16 7.87 9.64
CA GLY A 101 -4.88 8.35 9.11
C GLY A 101 -3.66 8.04 9.98
N LYS A 102 -3.79 7.23 11.05
CA LYS A 102 -2.67 6.81 11.91
C LYS A 102 -2.67 5.30 12.05
N CYS A 103 -1.49 4.68 11.91
CA CYS A 103 -1.37 3.26 12.21
C CYS A 103 -1.62 2.97 13.70
N CYS A 104 -0.90 3.67 14.60
CA CYS A 104 -0.90 3.27 16.01
C CYS A 104 -2.13 3.77 16.75
N ARG A 105 -2.73 2.86 17.54
CA ARG A 105 -3.84 3.16 18.44
C ARG A 105 -3.43 4.21 19.47
N LYS A 106 -4.39 5.02 19.90
CA LYS A 106 -4.20 6.02 20.96
C LYS A 106 -5.22 5.83 22.05
N CYS A 107 -4.83 6.10 23.30
CA CYS A 107 -5.76 6.11 24.41
C CYS A 107 -6.74 7.28 24.26
N ARG A 108 -8.03 6.96 24.28
CA ARG A 108 -9.12 7.92 24.33
C ARG A 108 -10.02 7.59 25.52
N LEU A 109 -10.69 8.60 26.05
CA LEU A 109 -11.61 8.41 27.17
C LEU A 109 -12.70 7.41 26.78
N LYS A 110 -12.97 6.46 27.67
CA LYS A 110 -14.07 5.51 27.50
C LYS A 110 -15.36 6.14 27.99
N CYS A 111 -16.48 5.81 27.36
CA CYS A 111 -17.79 6.16 27.88
C CYS A 111 -18.40 4.98 28.64
N ILE A 112 -19.10 5.26 29.74
CA ILE A 112 -19.89 4.25 30.46
C ILE A 112 -21.36 4.62 30.31
N TYR A 113 -22.16 3.71 29.75
CA TYR A 113 -23.57 3.96 29.54
C TYR A 113 -24.39 2.69 29.74
N LYS A 114 -25.40 2.78 30.62
CA LYS A 114 -26.20 1.64 31.08
C LYS A 114 -25.34 0.43 31.50
N GLY A 115 -24.23 0.69 32.21
CA GLY A 115 -23.29 -0.33 32.69
C GLY A 115 -22.36 -0.94 31.63
N LYS A 116 -22.45 -0.52 30.36
CA LYS A 116 -21.56 -0.97 29.27
C LYS A 116 -20.50 0.07 28.97
N ILE A 117 -19.33 -0.40 28.53
CA ILE A 117 -18.18 0.43 28.19
C ILE A 117 -18.13 0.61 26.67
N PHE A 118 -17.91 1.84 26.22
CA PHE A 118 -17.82 2.23 24.83
C PHE A 118 -16.51 2.96 24.54
N SER A 119 -15.92 2.67 23.37
CA SER A 119 -14.73 3.37 22.88
C SER A 119 -15.10 4.70 22.23
N GLU A 120 -14.16 5.63 22.15
CA GLU A 120 -14.35 6.92 21.45
C GLU A 120 -14.88 6.71 20.01
N ARG A 121 -15.83 7.54 19.60
CA ARG A 121 -16.61 7.46 18.35
C ARG A 121 -17.56 6.25 18.23
N GLN A 122 -17.64 5.39 19.24
CA GLN A 122 -18.56 4.26 19.17
C GLN A 122 -20.01 4.74 19.28
N ARG A 123 -20.86 4.30 18.36
CA ARG A 123 -22.29 4.60 18.28
C ARG A 123 -23.16 3.44 18.75
N ILE A 124 -24.29 3.80 19.35
CA ILE A 124 -25.36 2.86 19.71
C ILE A 124 -26.72 3.47 19.39
N SER A 125 -27.66 2.63 18.99
CA SER A 125 -29.06 3.02 18.78
C SER A 125 -29.95 2.03 19.51
N MET A 126 -30.43 2.41 20.70
CA MET A 126 -31.45 1.65 21.44
C MET A 126 -32.76 2.43 21.46
N GLU A 127 -32.79 3.52 22.21
CA GLU A 127 -33.93 4.46 22.28
C GLU A 127 -33.64 5.74 21.47
N SER A 128 -32.36 6.10 21.40
CA SER A 128 -31.86 7.25 20.65
C SER A 128 -30.44 6.94 20.19
N CYS A 129 -30.07 7.43 19.01
CA CYS A 129 -28.70 7.36 18.52
C CYS A 129 -27.78 8.17 19.44
N ARG A 130 -26.73 7.54 19.93
CA ARG A 130 -25.72 8.16 20.79
C ARG A 130 -24.33 7.76 20.35
N GLU A 131 -23.40 8.69 20.45
CA GLU A 131 -21.98 8.50 20.15
C GLU A 131 -21.14 8.82 21.38
N CYS A 132 -20.13 7.98 21.65
CA CYS A 132 -19.14 8.26 22.68
C CYS A 132 -18.17 9.34 22.21
N LYS A 133 -18.19 10.50 22.86
CA LYS A 133 -17.32 11.63 22.54
C LYS A 133 -16.69 12.18 23.82
N ASN A 134 -15.37 12.10 23.92
CA ASN A 134 -14.58 12.57 25.06
C ASN A 134 -15.11 12.05 26.42
N GLY A 135 -15.47 10.76 26.50
CA GLY A 135 -15.96 10.14 27.74
C GLY A 135 -17.45 10.35 28.05
N MET A 136 -18.19 11.10 27.21
CA MET A 136 -19.63 11.28 27.37
C MET A 136 -20.42 10.65 26.21
N MET A 137 -21.56 10.01 26.50
CA MET A 137 -22.50 9.55 25.48
C MET A 137 -23.42 10.67 25.03
N VAL A 138 -23.09 11.29 23.90
CA VAL A 138 -23.82 12.42 23.34
C VAL A 138 -24.88 11.91 22.37
N LYS A 139 -26.10 12.48 22.40
CA LYS A 139 -27.14 12.16 21.42
C LYS A 139 -26.74 12.70 20.06
N VAL A 140 -26.83 11.85 19.03
CA VAL A 140 -26.58 12.22 17.63
C VAL A 140 -27.91 12.17 16.89
N THR A 141 -28.17 13.21 16.10
CA THR A 141 -29.32 13.24 15.19
C THR A 141 -28.80 12.87 13.81
N GLU A 142 -29.32 11.78 13.25
CA GLU A 142 -28.93 11.26 11.94
C GLU A 142 -30.21 10.93 11.16
N ASN A 143 -30.24 11.30 9.88
CA ASN A 143 -31.37 11.01 9.00
C ASN A 143 -31.13 9.63 8.35
N CYS A 144 -31.99 8.67 8.68
CA CYS A 144 -31.84 7.32 8.14
C CYS A 144 -32.49 7.19 6.75
N PRO A 145 -31.83 6.48 5.82
CA PRO A 145 -32.40 6.22 4.51
C PRO A 145 -33.65 5.34 4.61
N ALA A 146 -34.59 5.54 3.68
CA ALA A 146 -35.73 4.64 3.54
C ALA A 146 -35.25 3.26 3.05
N LEU A 147 -35.78 2.20 3.66
CA LEU A 147 -35.41 0.83 3.35
C LEU A 147 -36.50 0.15 2.52
N ASN A 148 -36.09 -0.61 1.51
CA ASN A 148 -36.99 -1.36 0.62
C ASN A 148 -37.25 -2.79 1.14
N CYS A 149 -37.31 -2.97 2.46
CA CYS A 149 -37.57 -4.25 3.11
C CYS A 149 -38.51 -4.09 4.30
N THR A 150 -39.16 -5.18 4.71
CA THR A 150 -40.10 -5.17 5.82
C THR A 150 -39.40 -4.98 7.16
N VAL A 151 -40.12 -4.51 8.19
CA VAL A 151 -39.56 -4.29 9.54
C VAL A 151 -38.91 -5.55 10.11
N ASN A 152 -39.44 -6.73 9.79
CA ASN A 152 -38.91 -8.02 10.26
C ASN A 152 -37.58 -8.43 9.57
N GLU A 153 -37.28 -7.82 8.43
CA GLU A 153 -36.05 -7.99 7.68
C GLU A 153 -35.03 -6.91 7.99
N GLN A 154 -35.38 -5.93 8.84
CA GLN A 154 -34.46 -4.90 9.26
C GLN A 154 -33.56 -5.41 10.39
N ILE A 155 -32.31 -5.01 10.33
CA ILE A 155 -31.29 -5.28 11.34
C ILE A 155 -30.58 -3.98 11.67
N LEU A 156 -30.22 -3.81 12.94
CA LEU A 156 -29.38 -2.69 13.37
C LEU A 156 -27.91 -3.13 13.35
N PRO A 157 -27.07 -2.53 12.50
CA PRO A 157 -25.64 -2.84 12.47
C PRO A 157 -24.93 -2.41 13.75
N GLU A 158 -23.82 -3.07 14.06
CA GLU A 158 -22.94 -2.62 15.13
C GLU A 158 -22.35 -1.25 14.77
N ASN A 159 -22.22 -0.39 15.79
CA ASN A 159 -21.61 0.93 15.65
C ASN A 159 -22.33 1.90 14.68
N ARG A 160 -23.63 1.67 14.42
CA ARG A 160 -24.46 2.53 13.55
C ARG A 160 -25.78 2.90 14.20
N CYS A 161 -26.44 3.88 13.60
CA CYS A 161 -27.73 4.38 14.08
C CYS A 161 -28.92 4.09 13.18
N CYS A 162 -28.66 3.68 11.93
CA CYS A 162 -29.68 3.36 10.96
C CYS A 162 -29.72 1.87 10.68
N ASN A 163 -30.94 1.34 10.56
CA ASN A 163 -31.16 -0.04 10.17
C ASN A 163 -30.73 -0.24 8.71
N VAL A 164 -30.42 -1.50 8.40
CA VAL A 164 -30.22 -2.00 7.03
C VAL A 164 -31.07 -3.24 6.84
N CYS A 165 -31.26 -3.66 5.58
CA CYS A 165 -31.97 -4.90 5.28
C CYS A 165 -31.06 -6.12 5.51
N LYS A 166 -31.64 -7.27 5.88
CA LYS A 166 -30.91 -8.54 5.91
C LYS A 166 -30.27 -8.82 4.55
N GLY A 167 -29.05 -9.37 4.58
CA GLY A 167 -28.25 -9.58 3.38
C GLY A 167 -27.45 -8.36 2.92
N HIS A 168 -27.45 -7.27 3.70
CA HIS A 168 -26.59 -6.11 3.45
C HIS A 168 -25.12 -6.51 3.37
N ASP A 169 -24.43 -6.03 2.33
CA ASP A 169 -23.01 -6.29 2.12
C ASP A 169 -22.16 -5.21 2.80
N PHE A 170 -21.75 -5.48 4.05
CA PHE A 170 -20.87 -4.61 4.81
C PHE A 170 -19.44 -4.58 4.24
N CYS A 171 -19.01 -5.59 3.47
CA CYS A 171 -17.70 -5.58 2.83
C CYS A 171 -17.63 -4.58 1.66
N ALA A 172 -18.76 -4.30 1.01
CA ALA A 172 -18.86 -3.31 -0.07
C ALA A 172 -18.82 -1.85 0.41
N GLU A 173 -18.97 -1.59 1.71
CA GLU A 173 -19.04 -0.23 2.29
C GLU A 173 -17.68 0.44 2.55
N GLY A 174 -16.58 -0.13 2.04
CA GLY A 174 -15.24 0.46 2.18
C GLY A 174 -14.50 0.05 3.45
N ILE A 175 -14.81 -1.11 4.03
CA ILE A 175 -13.91 -1.72 5.02
C ILE A 175 -12.65 -2.20 4.29
N TYR A 176 -11.51 -1.58 4.59
CA TYR A 176 -10.23 -2.00 4.04
C TYR A 176 -9.63 -3.10 4.92
N CYS A 177 -9.64 -4.32 4.39
CA CYS A 177 -8.90 -5.43 4.96
C CYS A 177 -7.47 -5.40 4.38
N GLY A 178 -6.45 -5.28 5.24
CA GLY A 178 -5.06 -5.15 4.83
C GLY A 178 -4.51 -6.37 4.07
N GLU A 179 -3.26 -6.29 3.64
CA GLU A 179 -2.63 -7.38 2.87
C GLU A 179 -2.74 -8.74 3.58
N ASN A 180 -3.00 -9.79 2.79
CA ASN A 180 -3.19 -11.17 3.25
C ASN A 180 -4.38 -11.40 4.21
N SER A 181 -5.32 -10.46 4.25
CA SER A 181 -6.62 -10.65 4.89
C SER A 181 -7.74 -10.71 3.84
N ILE A 182 -8.90 -11.21 4.26
CA ILE A 182 -10.14 -11.28 3.48
C ILE A 182 -11.28 -10.70 4.30
N CYS A 183 -12.16 -9.94 3.65
CA CYS A 183 -13.36 -9.45 4.30
C CYS A 183 -14.39 -10.58 4.41
N LYS A 184 -14.97 -10.74 5.60
CA LYS A 184 -16.10 -11.62 5.88
C LYS A 184 -17.30 -10.78 6.26
N ASN A 185 -18.37 -10.95 5.49
CA ASN A 185 -19.63 -10.30 5.77
C ASN A 185 -20.39 -11.09 6.85
N LEU A 186 -20.61 -10.49 8.02
CA LEU A 186 -21.44 -11.05 9.09
C LEU A 186 -22.81 -10.35 9.09
N ASN A 187 -23.74 -10.86 9.91
CA ASN A 187 -25.11 -10.34 9.94
C ASN A 187 -25.21 -8.86 10.33
N THR A 188 -24.32 -8.32 11.15
CA THR A 188 -24.42 -6.94 11.69
C THR A 188 -23.18 -6.08 11.41
N LYS A 189 -22.16 -6.63 10.76
CA LYS A 189 -20.88 -5.98 10.48
C LYS A 189 -20.08 -6.79 9.47
N ALA A 190 -19.03 -6.20 8.92
CA ALA A 190 -17.96 -6.95 8.28
C ALA A 190 -16.74 -7.05 9.18
N VAL A 191 -16.00 -8.15 9.06
CA VAL A 191 -14.81 -8.47 9.84
C VAL A 191 -13.72 -8.92 8.88
N CYS A 192 -12.48 -8.48 9.08
CA CYS A 192 -11.35 -9.01 8.34
C CYS A 192 -10.89 -10.33 8.97
N GLU A 193 -10.45 -11.28 8.15
CA GLU A 193 -9.85 -12.55 8.59
C GLU A 193 -8.57 -12.81 7.81
N CYS A 194 -7.53 -13.32 8.48
CA CYS A 194 -6.31 -13.69 7.80
C CYS A 194 -6.52 -14.87 6.86
N LYS A 195 -5.91 -14.80 5.66
CA LYS A 195 -5.87 -15.94 4.73
C LYS A 195 -5.11 -17.11 5.35
N SER A 196 -5.41 -18.32 4.89
CA SER A 196 -4.68 -19.53 5.31
C SER A 196 -3.18 -19.35 5.10
N GLY A 197 -2.38 -19.67 6.11
CA GLY A 197 -0.94 -19.43 6.10
C GLY A 197 -0.51 -18.14 6.78
N TYR A 198 -1.46 -17.29 7.21
CA TYR A 198 -1.20 -16.01 7.84
C TYR A 198 -1.90 -15.88 9.20
N ALA A 199 -1.32 -15.10 10.12
CA ALA A 199 -1.87 -14.84 11.45
C ALA A 199 -1.80 -13.34 11.81
N SER A 200 -2.75 -12.89 12.64
CA SER A 200 -2.71 -11.55 13.21
C SER A 200 -1.63 -11.46 14.27
N ILE A 201 -0.87 -10.37 14.27
CA ILE A 201 0.18 -10.10 15.27
C ILE A 201 -0.39 -9.37 16.50
N HIS A 202 -1.38 -8.51 16.28
CA HIS A 202 -1.92 -7.60 17.30
C HIS A 202 -3.32 -8.00 17.79
N GLY A 203 -3.77 -9.22 17.45
CA GLY A 203 -5.12 -9.71 17.76
C GLY A 203 -6.23 -9.00 16.96
N ASP A 204 -5.85 -8.22 15.95
CA ASP A 204 -6.74 -7.55 15.01
C ASP A 204 -6.38 -8.02 13.59
N SER A 205 -7.34 -8.58 12.87
CA SER A 205 -7.14 -9.21 11.56
C SER A 205 -6.91 -8.21 10.41
N THR A 206 -6.84 -6.91 10.73
CA THR A 206 -6.45 -5.86 9.78
C THR A 206 -5.05 -6.09 9.22
N TYR A 207 -4.17 -6.78 9.97
CA TYR A 207 -2.82 -7.09 9.53
C TYR A 207 -2.46 -8.56 9.73
N CYS A 208 -2.07 -9.23 8.64
CA CYS A 208 -1.86 -10.67 8.60
C CYS A 208 -0.46 -11.02 8.07
N GLU A 209 0.28 -11.82 8.84
CA GLU A 209 1.64 -12.23 8.52
C GLU A 209 1.77 -13.72 8.31
N ALA A 210 2.59 -14.13 7.33
CA ALA A 210 2.86 -15.52 7.09
C ALA A 210 3.49 -16.18 8.34
N PHE A 211 3.11 -17.42 8.64
CA PHE A 211 3.59 -18.18 9.82
C PHE A 211 5.13 -18.29 9.92
N ARG A 212 5.88 -17.94 8.88
CA ARG A 212 7.36 -17.96 8.88
C ARG A 212 8.01 -17.01 9.90
N LEU A 213 7.27 -16.07 10.48
CA LEU A 213 7.78 -15.16 11.53
C LEU A 213 7.37 -15.53 12.96
N GLN A 214 6.58 -16.60 13.17
CA GLN A 214 6.27 -17.10 14.51
C GLN A 214 7.29 -18.15 15.02
N ARG A 215 8.57 -18.02 14.64
CA ARG A 215 9.66 -18.75 15.34
C ARG A 215 10.34 -17.82 16.35
N GLN A 216 9.88 -17.94 17.60
CA GLN A 216 10.59 -17.81 18.89
C GLN A 216 11.45 -16.56 19.22
N PRO A 217 11.57 -16.18 20.50
CA PRO A 217 12.03 -14.85 20.95
C PRO A 217 13.55 -14.58 20.86
N ASN A 218 14.32 -15.39 20.14
CA ASN A 218 15.78 -15.24 20.07
C ASN A 218 16.30 -15.61 18.68
N ALA A 219 16.26 -14.67 17.74
CA ALA A 219 17.15 -14.67 16.59
C ALA A 219 17.17 -13.26 15.99
N GLY A 220 18.25 -12.52 16.24
CA GLY A 220 18.55 -11.35 15.43
C GLY A 220 18.77 -11.79 14.00
N LEU A 221 17.91 -11.38 13.07
CA LEU A 221 18.22 -11.13 11.67
C LEU A 221 17.00 -10.45 11.03
N ALA A 222 17.15 -9.17 10.71
CA ALA A 222 16.16 -8.43 9.93
C ALA A 222 16.17 -8.96 8.49
N VAL A 223 15.13 -9.69 8.09
CA VAL A 223 14.92 -10.03 6.68
C VAL A 223 14.11 -8.90 6.05
N ALA A 224 14.78 -8.10 5.21
CA ALA A 224 14.13 -7.11 4.36
C ALA A 224 13.22 -7.85 3.36
N ALA A 225 11.91 -7.64 3.47
CA ALA A 225 10.98 -8.11 2.45
C ALA A 225 11.16 -7.23 1.19
N ARG A 226 11.90 -7.74 0.21
CA ARG A 226 11.87 -7.21 -1.16
C ARG A 226 10.59 -7.73 -1.80
N TYR A 227 9.64 -6.86 -2.07
CA TYR A 227 8.53 -7.18 -2.95
C TYR A 227 8.87 -6.63 -4.33
N ASN A 228 9.07 -7.52 -5.31
CA ASN A 228 8.91 -7.15 -6.72
C ASN A 228 7.41 -6.97 -6.93
N VAL A 229 6.98 -5.76 -7.23
CA VAL A 229 5.64 -5.50 -7.76
C VAL A 229 5.78 -5.58 -9.27
N ASP A 230 5.75 -6.81 -9.80
CA ASP A 230 5.56 -7.07 -11.23
C ASP A 230 4.11 -7.56 -11.41
N GLN A 231 3.24 -6.65 -11.86
CA GLN A 231 2.14 -6.89 -12.79
C GLN A 231 1.58 -5.57 -13.31
#